data_AF-A0A3N5QWN5-F1
#
_entry.id   AF-A0A3N5QWN5-F1
#
_cell.length_a   1.000
_cell.length_b   1.000
_cell.length_c   1.000
_cell.angle_alpha   90.00
_cell.angle_beta   90.00
_cell.angle_gamma   90.00
#
_symmetry.space_group_name_H-M   'P 1'
#
loop_
_entity.id
_entity.type
_entity.pdbx_description
1 polymer ?
#
loop_
_entity_poly.entity_id
_entity_poly.type
_entity_poly.pdbx_seq_one_letter_code
_entity_poly.pdbx_strand_id
1 'polypeptide(L)' 'MRRPVDTPEQPSILQLSHYDYDLPSDRIAIRPLEQRDASKLLVYDKTSDTINHQVFTDLSTIL' A
#
# COMPACT_ATOMS: atom_id res chain seq x y z
N MET A 1 -29.39 11.50 -17.60
CA MET A 1 -29.95 10.24 -17.07
C MET A 1 -28.86 9.17 -17.13
N ARG A 2 -28.39 8.65 -15.99
CA ARG A 2 -27.39 7.56 -15.96
C ARG A 2 -28.13 6.25 -16.20
N ARG A 3 -27.75 5.47 -17.22
CA ARG A 3 -28.25 4.10 -17.43
C ARG A 3 -27.86 3.23 -16.24
N PRO A 4 -28.73 2.31 -15.78
CA PRO A 4 -28.29 1.24 -14.90
C PRO A 4 -27.29 0.39 -15.69
N VAL A 5 -26.08 0.25 -15.14
CA VAL A 5 -25.12 -0.76 -15.60
C VAL A 5 -25.63 -2.07 -15.04
N ASP A 6 -26.17 -2.93 -15.89
CA ASP A 6 -26.31 -4.34 -15.57
C ASP A 6 -24.90 -4.89 -15.35
N THR A 7 -24.49 -5.01 -14.08
CA THR A 7 -23.19 -5.58 -13.72
C THR A 7 -23.26 -7.08 -13.99
N PRO A 8 -22.46 -7.65 -14.92
CA PRO A 8 -22.36 -9.09 -15.02
C PRO A 8 -21.79 -9.63 -13.71
N GLU A 9 -22.39 -10.67 -13.14
CA GLU A 9 -21.89 -11.35 -11.96
C GLU A 9 -20.45 -11.83 -12.22
N GLN A 10 -19.48 -11.01 -11.81
CA GLN A 10 -18.07 -11.32 -11.91
C GLN A 10 -17.73 -12.41 -10.89
N PRO A 11 -16.86 -13.37 -11.23
CA PRO A 11 -16.47 -14.42 -10.31
C PRO A 11 -15.94 -13.81 -9.00
N SER A 12 -16.48 -14.28 -7.87
CA SER A 12 -16.35 -13.74 -6.51
C SER A 12 -14.91 -13.62 -5.97
N ILE A 13 -13.92 -14.10 -6.71
CA ILE A 13 -12.51 -14.08 -6.31
C ILE A 13 -11.82 -12.72 -6.47
N LEU A 14 -12.34 -11.82 -7.31
CA LEU A 14 -11.74 -10.50 -7.58
C LEU A 14 -12.72 -9.37 -7.26
N GLN A 15 -13.37 -9.45 -6.09
CA GLN A 15 -14.15 -8.33 -5.57
C GLN A 15 -13.20 -7.20 -5.15
N LEU A 16 -13.44 -5.99 -5.67
CA LEU A 16 -12.62 -4.82 -5.36
C LEU A 16 -12.55 -4.53 -3.85
N SER A 17 -13.63 -4.81 -3.13
CA SER A 17 -13.74 -4.60 -1.69
C SER A 17 -12.74 -5.42 -0.86
N HIS A 18 -12.17 -6.51 -1.40
CA HIS A 18 -11.10 -7.25 -0.70
C HIS A 18 -9.77 -6.47 -0.64
N TYR A 19 -9.64 -5.39 -1.39
CA TYR A 19 -8.45 -4.54 -1.48
C TYR A 19 -8.67 -3.14 -0.91
N ASP A 20 -9.86 -2.85 -0.38
CA ASP A 20 -10.17 -1.59 0.29
C ASP A 20 -9.62 -1.60 1.73
N TYR A 21 -9.05 -0.47 2.16
CA TYR A 21 -8.55 -0.28 3.52
C TYR A 21 -8.73 1.17 3.97
N ASP A 22 -8.79 1.37 5.29
CA ASP A 22 -8.90 2.70 5.87
C ASP A 22 -7.60 3.49 5.67
N LEU A 23 -7.62 4.46 4.75
CA LEU A 23 -6.53 5.39 4.50
C LEU A 23 -6.92 6.82 4.88
N PRO A 24 -6.59 7.28 6.10
CA PRO A 24 -6.73 8.67 6.48
C PRO A 24 -6.00 9.61 5.51
N SER A 25 -6.65 10.69 5.10
CA SER A 25 -6.12 11.60 4.08
C SER A 25 -4.82 12.29 4.49
N ASP A 26 -4.59 12.48 5.79
CA ASP A 26 -3.36 13.03 6.37
C ASP A 26 -2.16 12.07 6.27
N ARG A 27 -2.39 10.78 6.00
CA ARG A 27 -1.34 9.78 5.73
C ARG A 27 -0.90 9.74 4.26
N ILE A 28 -1.52 10.54 3.39
CA ILE A 28 -1.14 10.66 1.98
C ILE A 28 -0.07 11.76 1.85
N ALA A 29 1.15 11.37 1.51
CA ALA A 29 2.22 12.34 1.27
C ALA A 29 1.90 13.20 0.03
N ILE A 30 1.75 14.51 0.23
CA ILE A 30 1.47 15.47 -0.85
C ILE A 30 2.75 15.90 -1.56
N ARG A 31 3.89 15.80 -0.86
CA ARG A 31 5.23 16.19 -1.34
C ARG A 31 6.27 15.26 -0.71
N PRO A 32 7.42 15.05 -1.37
CA PRO A 32 8.52 14.28 -0.79
C PRO A 32 9.08 14.97 0.46
N LEU A 33 9.83 14.21 1.27
CA LEU A 33 10.66 14.77 2.33
C LEU A 33 11.82 15.59 1.73
N GLU A 34 12.30 16.59 2.48
CA GLU A 34 13.46 17.40 2.08
C GLU A 34 14.70 16.53 1.86
N GLN A 35 14.97 15.63 2.81
CA GLN A 35 15.96 14.58 2.64
C GLN A 35 15.25 13.29 2.20
N ARG A 36 15.44 12.91 0.94
CA ARG A 36 14.68 11.82 0.30
C ARG A 36 14.89 10.45 0.98
N ASP A 37 16.12 10.12 1.35
CA ASP A 37 16.47 8.82 1.95
C ASP A 37 16.13 8.71 3.44
N ALA A 38 15.69 9.80 4.08
CA ALA A 38 15.14 9.78 5.43
C ALA A 38 13.69 9.23 5.49
N SER A 39 13.11 8.81 4.35
CA SER A 39 11.78 8.21 4.32
C SER A 39 11.74 6.87 5.06
N LYS A 40 10.60 6.57 5.69
CA LYS A 40 10.33 5.27 6.31
C LYS A 40 10.37 4.15 5.28
N LEU A 41 10.89 3.00 5.67
CA LEU A 41 10.93 1.76 4.89
C LEU A 41 10.19 0.67 5.66
N LEU A 42 9.17 0.06 5.04
CA LEU A 42 8.52 -1.14 5.55
C LEU A 42 9.17 -2.36 4.89
N VAL A 43 9.72 -3.25 5.70
CA VAL A 43 10.32 -4.52 5.24
C VAL A 43 9.38 -5.64 5.67
N TYR A 44 8.90 -6.40 4.69
CA TYR A 44 8.03 -7.54 4.91
C TYR A 44 8.75 -8.83 4.52
N ASP A 45 8.91 -9.74 5.49
CA ASP A 45 9.43 -11.09 5.24
C ASP A 45 8.26 -12.05 5.05
N LYS A 46 8.09 -12.51 3.82
CA LYS A 46 7.02 -13.46 3.44
C LYS A 46 7.18 -14.84 4.08
N THR A 47 8.40 -15.26 4.40
CA THR A 47 8.67 -16.59 4.95
C THR A 47 8.30 -16.67 6.42
N SER A 48 8.68 -15.63 7.18
CA SER A 48 8.38 -15.54 8.61
C SER A 48 7.07 -14.83 8.93
N ASP A 49 6.41 -14.24 7.93
CA ASP A 49 5.19 -13.42 8.08
C ASP A 49 5.40 -12.26 9.08
N THR A 50 6.53 -11.55 8.93
CA THR A 50 6.92 -10.46 9.82
C THR A 50 7.06 -9.13 9.11
N ILE A 51 6.75 -8.05 9.83
CA ILE A 51 6.95 -6.67 9.40
C ILE A 51 8.03 -6.04 10.29
N ASN A 52 9.02 -5.44 9.66
CA ASN A 52 10.02 -4.61 10.31
C ASN A 52 10.01 -3.19 9.72
N HIS A 53 10.32 -2.21 10.56
CA HIS A 53 10.39 -0.80 10.19
C HIS A 53 11.83 -0.32 10.21
N GLN A 54 12.28 0.25 9.10
CA GLN A 54 13.62 0.81 8.91
C GLN A 54 13.53 2.19 8.26
N VAL A 55 14.67 2.80 7.94
CA VAL A 55 14.74 3.99 7.08
C VAL A 55 15.42 3.65 5.76
N PHE A 56 15.17 4.45 4.71
CA PHE A 56 15.66 4.13 3.37
C PHE A 56 17.20 4.17 3.27
N THR A 57 17.90 4.89 4.15
CA THR A 57 19.36 4.82 4.29
C THR A 57 19.87 3.42 4.65
N ASP A 58 19.05 2.60 5.30
CA ASP A 58 19.42 1.25 5.73
C ASP A 58 19.23 0.20 4.62
N LEU A 59 18.80 0.61 3.42
CA LEU A 59 18.47 -0.31 2.33
C LEU A 59 19.63 -1.28 2.01
N SER A 60 20.88 -0.82 2.08
CA SER A 60 22.05 -1.67 1.83
C SER A 60 22.22 -2.83 2.82
N THR A 61 21.55 -2.81 3.97
CA THR A 61 21.63 -3.87 4.99
C THR A 61 20.76 -5.09 4.66
N ILE A 62 19.85 -4.97 3.69
CA ILE A 62 18.87 -6.00 3.30
C ILE A 62 18.95 -6.41 1.82
N LEU A 63 19.99 -5.97 1.10
CA LEU A 63 20.28 -6.35 -0.29
C LEU A 63 21.14 -7.61 -0.38
#